data_AF-A0A7R8WW23-F1
#
_entry.id   AF-A0A7R8WW23-F1
#
_cell.length_a   1.000
_cell.length_b   1.000
_cell.length_c   1.000
_cell.angle_alpha   90.00
_cell.angle_beta   90.00
_cell.angle_gamma   90.00
#
_symmetry.space_group_name_H-M   'P 1'
#
loop_
_entity.id
_entity.type
_entity.pdbx_description
1 polymer ?
#
loop_
_entity_poly.entity_id
_entity_poly.type
_entity_poly.pdbx_seq_one_letter_code
_entity_poly.pdbx_strand_id
1 'polypeptide(L)'
;MDALEVAQGNIKRHGAQHNVQVIHSDLFEQLDGKRYDIIVSNPPYVDAEDLSAMSAEFHHEPVLGLEAGQDGLSIAHRILREARKHLTDHGILIVEVGNSEYALEAAYPGLPFYPGFFHRNCFSRS
;
A
#
# COMPACT_ATOMS: atom_id res chain seq x y z
N MET A 1 1.95 -5.48 -20.93
CA MET A 1 3.26 -5.20 -20.34
C MET A 1 3.10 -5.41 -18.85
N ASP A 2 3.96 -6.22 -18.25
CA ASP A 2 3.87 -6.52 -16.81
C ASP A 2 4.35 -5.31 -15.99
N ALA A 3 3.78 -5.10 -14.79
CA ALA A 3 4.15 -4.01 -13.88
C ALA A 3 5.66 -4.04 -13.55
N LEU A 4 6.25 -5.24 -13.45
CA LEU A 4 7.68 -5.42 -13.25
C LEU A 4 8.52 -4.86 -14.40
N GLU A 5 8.11 -5.10 -15.64
CA GLU A 5 8.82 -4.62 -16.83
C GLU A 5 8.78 -3.09 -16.92
N VAL A 6 7.64 -2.50 -16.58
CA VAL A 6 7.48 -1.03 -16.52
C VAL A 6 8.39 -0.43 -15.45
N ALA A 7 8.41 -1.02 -14.24
CA ALA A 7 9.27 -0.58 -13.15
C ALA A 7 10.76 -0.65 -13.53
N GLN A 8 11.19 -1.76 -14.12
CA GLN A 8 12.56 -1.93 -14.60
C GLN A 8 12.93 -0.93 -15.70
N GLY A 9 11.99 -0.66 -16.62
CA GLY A 9 12.15 0.36 -17.66
C GLY A 9 12.38 1.75 -17.08
N ASN A 10 11.60 2.13 -16.06
CA ASN A 10 11.75 3.41 -15.36
C ASN A 10 13.09 3.50 -14.62
N ILE A 11 13.51 2.45 -13.93
CA ILE A 11 14.82 2.41 -13.24
C ILE A 11 15.95 2.65 -14.22
N LYS A 12 15.93 1.96 -15.37
CA LYS A 12 16.94 2.14 -16.43
C LYS A 12 16.93 3.56 -16.98
N ARG A 13 15.73 4.12 -17.24
CA ARG A 13 15.55 5.48 -17.76
C ARG A 13 16.11 6.55 -16.82
N HIS A 14 16.02 6.33 -15.51
CA HIS A 14 16.46 7.28 -14.49
C HIS A 14 17.86 6.98 -13.90
N GLY A 15 18.56 5.95 -14.39
CA GLY A 15 19.91 5.62 -13.91
C GLY A 15 19.96 5.11 -12.46
N ALA A 16 18.85 4.54 -11.97
CA ALA A 16 18.66 4.21 -10.55
C ALA A 16 19.01 2.74 -10.20
N GLN A 17 19.68 2.01 -11.08
CA GLN A 17 19.93 0.56 -10.94
C GLN A 17 20.68 0.18 -9.66
N HIS A 18 21.50 1.09 -9.12
CA HIS A 18 22.28 0.84 -7.88
C HIS A 18 21.48 1.14 -6.60
N ASN A 19 20.39 1.90 -6.70
CA ASN A 19 19.64 2.40 -5.55
C ASN A 19 18.22 1.79 -5.45
N VAL A 20 17.74 1.12 -6.50
CA VAL A 20 16.39 0.58 -6.58
C VAL A 20 16.43 -0.91 -6.91
N GLN A 21 15.79 -1.71 -6.06
CA GLN A 21 15.56 -3.14 -6.29
C GLN A 21 14.08 -3.37 -6.57
N VAL A 22 13.76 -4.10 -7.64
CA VAL A 22 12.39 -4.55 -7.94
C VAL A 22 12.24 -5.98 -7.44
N ILE A 23 11.19 -6.24 -6.67
CA ILE A 23 10.87 -7.55 -6.12
C ILE A 23 9.42 -7.85 -6.50
N HIS A 24 9.18 -8.99 -7.17
CA HIS A 24 7.84 -9.52 -7.34
C HIS A 24 7.42 -10.20 -6.04
N SER A 25 6.35 -9.73 -5.42
CA SER A 25 5.90 -10.19 -4.10
C SER A 25 4.40 -9.98 -3.95
N ASP A 26 3.71 -10.87 -3.24
CA ASP A 26 2.44 -10.50 -2.61
C ASP A 26 2.77 -9.77 -1.31
N LEU A 27 2.61 -8.44 -1.33
CA LEU A 27 2.96 -7.55 -0.22
C LEU A 27 4.35 -7.88 0.35
N PHE A 28 4.42 -8.40 1.58
CA PHE A 28 5.66 -8.60 2.32
C PHE A 28 6.28 -10.00 2.17
N GLU A 29 5.64 -10.93 1.44
CA GLU A 29 6.02 -12.35 1.43
C GLU A 29 7.46 -12.60 0.96
N GLN A 30 7.97 -11.85 -0.03
CA GLN A 30 9.29 -12.05 -0.62
C GLN A 30 10.35 -11.08 -0.07
N LEU A 31 10.15 -10.53 1.13
CA LEU A 31 11.09 -9.57 1.74
C LEU A 31 12.12 -10.22 2.68
N ASP A 32 12.07 -11.54 2.90
CA ASP A 32 13.08 -12.30 3.66
C ASP A 32 13.39 -11.72 5.05
N GLY A 33 12.37 -11.20 5.74
CA GLY A 33 12.51 -10.58 7.06
C GLY A 33 13.25 -9.23 7.07
N LYS A 34 13.50 -8.63 5.90
CA LYS A 34 14.04 -7.28 5.78
C LYS A 34 13.13 -6.28 6.50
N ARG A 35 13.79 -5.30 7.11
CA ARG A 35 13.18 -4.17 7.78
C ARG A 35 13.55 -2.87 7.12
N TYR A 36 12.63 -1.92 7.15
CA TYR A 36 12.71 -0.65 6.47
C TYR A 36 12.44 0.48 7.46
N ASP A 37 13.12 1.61 7.28
CA ASP A 37 12.82 2.83 8.03
C ASP A 37 11.56 3.52 7.51
N ILE A 38 11.23 3.35 6.23
CA ILE A 38 10.02 3.91 5.63
C ILE A 38 9.41 2.87 4.70
N ILE A 39 8.12 2.61 4.87
CA ILE A 39 7.28 1.87 3.93
C ILE A 39 6.25 2.85 3.39
N VAL A 40 6.18 2.97 2.06
CA VAL A 40 5.17 3.77 1.36
C VAL A 40 4.36 2.83 0.49
N SER A 41 3.04 2.93 0.54
CA SER A 41 2.15 2.14 -0.29
C SER A 41 1.01 3.01 -0.81
N ASN A 42 0.74 2.89 -2.10
CA ASN A 42 -0.50 3.33 -2.71
C ASN A 42 -1.22 2.07 -3.21
N PRO A 43 -1.90 1.33 -2.30
CA PRO A 43 -2.63 0.14 -2.69
C PRO A 43 -3.87 0.52 -3.50
N PRO A 44 -4.39 -0.37 -4.36
CA PRO A 44 -5.70 -0.14 -4.97
C PRO A 44 -6.76 -0.01 -3.87
N TYR A 45 -7.55 1.07 -3.92
CA TYR A 45 -8.51 1.45 -2.87
C TYR A 45 -9.97 1.55 -3.36
N VAL A 46 -10.32 0.87 -4.46
CA VAL A 46 -11.62 1.10 -5.10
C VAL A 46 -12.69 0.15 -4.53
N ASP A 47 -13.76 0.73 -4.01
CA ASP A 47 -14.97 0.02 -3.61
C ASP A 47 -15.65 -0.65 -4.80
N ALA A 48 -16.25 -1.82 -4.58
CA ALA A 48 -16.98 -2.56 -5.63
C ALA A 48 -18.11 -1.73 -6.28
N GLU A 49 -18.73 -0.82 -5.52
CA GLU A 49 -19.75 0.10 -6.03
C GLU A 49 -19.14 1.21 -6.92
N ASP A 50 -18.01 1.80 -6.54
CA ASP A 50 -17.30 2.78 -7.36
C ASP A 50 -16.75 2.15 -8.64
N LEU A 51 -16.25 0.92 -8.58
CA LEU A 51 -15.84 0.15 -9.76
C LEU A 51 -16.98 -0.11 -10.73
N SER A 52 -18.20 -0.27 -10.22
CA SER A 52 -19.40 -0.44 -11.04
C SER A 52 -19.93 0.88 -11.64
N ALA A 53 -19.59 2.01 -11.02
CA ALA A 53 -19.99 3.36 -11.44
C ALA A 53 -18.93 4.07 -12.32
N MET A 54 -17.69 3.58 -12.32
CA MET A 54 -16.60 4.12 -13.16
C MET A 54 -16.82 3.75 -14.64
N SER A 55 -16.68 4.76 -15.51
CA SER A 55 -16.90 4.66 -16.95
C SER A 55 -15.98 3.63 -17.60
N ALA A 56 -16.39 3.15 -18.79
CA ALA A 56 -15.71 2.10 -19.55
C ALA A 56 -14.21 2.35 -19.89
N GLU A 57 -13.69 3.54 -19.61
CA GLU A 57 -12.29 3.91 -19.79
C GLU A 57 -11.35 3.26 -18.74
N PHE A 58 -11.86 2.85 -17.57
CA PHE A 58 -11.09 2.17 -16.51
C PHE A 58 -10.83 0.67 -16.76
N HIS A 59 -11.37 0.09 -17.84
CA HIS A 59 -11.14 -1.32 -18.20
C HIS A 59 -9.75 -1.63 -18.78
N HIS A 60 -8.84 -0.66 -18.87
CA HIS A 60 -7.50 -0.85 -19.45
C HIS A 60 -6.41 -1.19 -18.42
N GLU A 61 -6.69 -1.15 -17.11
CA GLU A 61 -5.74 -1.58 -16.08
C GLU A 61 -5.94 -3.07 -15.72
N PRO A 62 -4.86 -3.82 -15.43
CA PRO A 62 -4.97 -5.23 -15.06
C PRO A 62 -5.83 -5.37 -13.79
N VAL A 63 -6.86 -6.22 -13.88
CA VAL A 63 -7.91 -6.52 -12.90
C VAL A 63 -7.35 -7.29 -11.66
N LEU A 64 -6.20 -6.88 -11.14
CA LEU A 64 -5.65 -7.31 -9.85
C LEU A 64 -6.02 -6.33 -8.72
N GLY A 65 -6.70 -5.22 -9.04
CA GLY A 65 -7.05 -4.15 -8.09
C GLY A 65 -8.51 -4.07 -7.64
N LEU A 66 -9.33 -5.10 -7.90
CA LEU A 66 -10.80 -4.98 -7.82
C LEU A 66 -11.50 -5.84 -6.76
N GLU A 67 -10.77 -6.51 -5.87
CA GLU A 67 -11.36 -7.29 -4.76
C GLU A 67 -10.96 -6.70 -3.40
N ALA A 68 -11.13 -5.38 -3.27
CA ALA A 68 -10.73 -4.64 -2.10
C ALA A 68 -11.69 -4.79 -0.88
N GLY A 69 -12.59 -5.79 -0.88
CA GLY A 69 -13.55 -6.00 0.22
C GLY A 69 -14.78 -5.08 0.13
N GLN A 70 -15.70 -5.17 1.10
CA GLN A 70 -16.92 -4.33 1.12
C GLN A 70 -16.64 -2.84 1.35
N ASP A 71 -15.42 -2.49 1.78
CA ASP A 71 -14.98 -1.15 2.14
C ASP A 71 -13.74 -0.68 1.35
N GLY A 72 -13.28 -1.46 0.37
CA GLY A 72 -12.18 -1.05 -0.48
C GLY A 72 -10.81 -1.12 0.20
N LEU A 73 -10.74 -1.65 1.43
CA LEU A 73 -9.58 -1.57 2.30
C LEU A 73 -8.91 -2.92 2.57
N SER A 74 -9.30 -4.02 1.92
CA SER A 74 -8.75 -5.36 2.20
C SER A 74 -7.22 -5.40 2.14
N ILE A 75 -6.61 -4.73 1.15
CA ILE A 75 -5.16 -4.63 1.02
C ILE A 75 -4.56 -3.68 2.05
N ALA A 76 -5.20 -2.53 2.32
CA ALA A 76 -4.75 -1.60 3.36
C ALA A 76 -4.73 -2.26 4.75
N HIS A 77 -5.75 -3.07 5.07
CA HIS A 77 -5.82 -3.87 6.30
C HIS A 77 -4.68 -4.89 6.39
N ARG A 78 -4.38 -5.60 5.29
CA ARG A 78 -3.22 -6.52 5.23
C ARG A 78 -1.91 -5.75 5.48
N ILE A 79 -1.75 -4.58 4.85
CA ILE A 79 -0.57 -3.73 5.01
C ILE A 79 -0.40 -3.30 6.48
N LEU A 80 -1.44 -2.72 7.09
CA LEU A 80 -1.37 -2.26 8.48
C LEU A 80 -1.05 -3.38 9.47
N ARG A 81 -1.59 -4.58 9.25
CA ARG A 81 -1.36 -5.75 10.11
C ARG A 81 0.08 -6.27 10.02
N GLU A 82 0.68 -6.25 8.83
CA GLU A 82 1.96 -6.91 8.56
C GLU A 82 3.16 -5.97 8.62
N ALA A 83 2.97 -4.69 8.30
CA ALA A 83 4.04 -3.69 8.22
C ALA A 83 4.89 -3.61 9.49
N ARG A 84 4.31 -3.81 10.68
CA ARG A 84 5.06 -3.79 11.96
C ARG A 84 6.24 -4.77 11.97
N LYS A 85 6.12 -5.92 11.31
CA LYS A 85 7.20 -6.93 11.24
C LYS A 85 8.35 -6.49 10.33
N HIS A 86 8.06 -5.56 9.42
CA HIS A 86 8.96 -5.07 8.37
C HIS A 86 9.41 -3.61 8.59
N LEU A 87 9.00 -2.96 9.68
CA LEU A 87 9.52 -1.65 10.07
C LEU A 87 10.65 -1.78 11.09
N THR A 88 11.60 -0.86 11.08
CA THR A 88 12.52 -0.65 12.22
C THR A 88 11.75 -0.08 13.42
N ASP A 89 12.37 -0.03 14.60
CA ASP A 89 11.73 0.49 15.81
C ASP A 89 11.33 1.98 15.70
N HIS A 90 11.92 2.69 14.74
CA HIS A 90 11.63 4.09 14.42
C HIS A 90 10.97 4.27 13.04
N GLY A 91 10.54 3.16 12.44
CA GLY A 91 10.03 3.13 11.09
C GLY A 91 8.68 3.84 10.93
N ILE A 92 8.43 4.31 9.71
CA ILE A 92 7.21 5.03 9.32
C ILE A 92 6.49 4.24 8.23
N LEU A 93 5.18 4.10 8.38
CA LEU A 93 4.29 3.59 7.34
C LEU A 93 3.45 4.73 6.81
N ILE A 94 3.42 4.89 5.48
CA ILE A 94 2.56 5.83 4.77
C ILE A 94 1.70 5.02 3.80
N VAL A 95 0.38 5.08 3.96
CA VAL A 95 -0.57 4.40 3.07
C VAL A 95 -1.55 5.42 2.52
N GLU A 96 -1.69 5.49 1.20
CA GLU A 96 -2.72 6.29 0.54
C GLU A 96 -4.05 5.53 0.60
N VAL A 97 -5.12 6.16 1.09
CA VAL A 97 -6.43 5.51 1.34
C VAL A 97 -7.64 6.25 0.75
N GLY A 98 -7.41 7.21 -0.15
CA GLY A 98 -8.46 7.89 -0.90
C GLY A 98 -9.65 8.39 -0.05
N ASN A 99 -10.87 8.18 -0.54
CA ASN A 99 -12.11 8.53 0.17
C ASN A 99 -12.41 7.59 1.36
N SER A 100 -11.70 6.48 1.48
CA SER A 100 -11.91 5.45 2.50
C SER A 100 -11.17 5.74 3.82
N GLU A 101 -10.60 6.94 3.97
CA GLU A 101 -9.94 7.41 5.21
C GLU A 101 -10.86 7.22 6.43
N TYR A 102 -12.12 7.65 6.35
CA TYR A 102 -13.08 7.52 7.46
C TYR A 102 -13.36 6.06 7.85
N ALA A 103 -13.46 5.16 6.86
CA ALA A 103 -13.69 3.74 7.12
C ALA A 103 -12.47 3.11 7.82
N LEU A 104 -11.27 3.53 7.41
CA LEU A 104 -10.03 3.09 8.05
C LEU A 104 -9.89 3.61 9.48
N GLU A 105 -10.19 4.89 9.72
CA GLU A 105 -10.19 5.48 11.07
C GLU A 105 -11.18 4.75 11.99
N ALA A 106 -12.39 4.45 11.48
CA ALA A 106 -13.41 3.72 12.22
C ALA A 106 -12.98 2.27 12.53
N ALA A 107 -12.25 1.61 11.61
CA ALA A 107 -11.73 0.26 11.82
C ALA A 107 -10.57 0.22 12.84
N TYR A 108 -9.86 1.33 13.04
CA TYR A 108 -8.70 1.41 13.90
C TYR A 108 -8.69 2.65 14.82
N PRO A 109 -9.66 2.81 15.73
CA PRO A 109 -9.82 4.02 16.53
C PRO A 109 -8.65 4.27 17.52
N GLY A 110 -7.81 3.26 17.77
CA GLY A 110 -6.61 3.37 18.62
C GLY A 110 -5.33 3.67 17.85
N LEU A 111 -5.37 3.72 16.52
CA LEU A 111 -4.23 4.11 15.71
C LEU A 111 -4.30 5.63 15.46
N PRO A 112 -3.34 6.44 15.90
CA PRO A 112 -3.25 7.83 15.46
C PRO A 112 -3.06 7.91 13.93
N PHE A 113 -4.08 8.41 13.26
CA PHE A 113 -4.06 8.83 11.86
C PHE A 113 -3.77 10.33 11.79
N TYR A 114 -2.95 10.73 10.82
CA TYR A 114 -2.52 12.11 10.64
C TYR A 114 -2.80 12.53 9.19
N PRO A 115 -3.78 13.42 8.97
CA PRO A 115 -4.16 13.86 7.63
C PRO A 115 -2.94 14.45 6.89
N GLY A 116 -2.66 13.93 5.70
CA GLY A 116 -1.60 14.41 4.81
C GLY A 116 -0.16 13.94 5.12
N PHE A 117 0.11 13.32 6.27
CA PHE A 117 1.42 12.74 6.62
C PHE A 117 1.27 11.68 7.71
N PHE A 118 1.33 10.39 7.39
CA PHE A 118 1.31 9.34 8.42
C PHE A 118 2.66 9.29 9.15
N HIS A 119 2.69 9.59 10.47
CA HIS A 119 3.90 9.46 11.30
C HIS A 119 3.64 8.80 12.67
N ARG A 120 4.52 7.84 12.98
CA ARG A 120 4.80 7.14 14.26
C ARG A 120 3.71 6.28 14.94
N ASN A 121 3.96 4.99 14.80
CA ASN A 121 4.07 4.00 15.88
C ASN A 121 2.91 3.98 16.91
N CYS A 122 1.72 3.64 16.44
CA CYS A 122 0.55 3.31 17.25
C CYS A 122 0.70 2.02 18.09
N PHE A 123 1.87 1.40 18.04
CA PHE A 123 2.10 0.02 18.45
C PHE A 123 2.96 -0.09 19.72
N SER A 124 3.22 1.05 20.38
CA SER A 124 3.86 1.07 21.68
C SER A 124 2.85 0.81 22.81
N ARG A 125 3.01 -0.36 23.45
CA ARG A 125 2.42 -0.82 24.72
C ARG A 125 0.96 -1.28 24.71
N SER A 126 0.78 -2.60 24.63
CA SER A 126 0.37 -3.43 25.77
C SER A 126 1.04 -4.80 25.62
#